data_AF-A0A9X1LNW8-F1
#
_entry.id   AF-A0A9X1LNW8-F1
#
_cell.length_a   1.000
_cell.length_b   1.000
_cell.length_c   1.000
_cell.angle_alpha   90.00
_cell.angle_beta   90.00
_cell.angle_gamma   90.00
#
_symmetry.space_group_name_H-M   'P 1'
#
loop_
_entity.id
_entity.type
_entity.pdbx_description
1 polymer ?
#
loop_
_entity_poly.entity_id
_entity_poly.type
_entity_poly.pdbx_seq_one_letter_code
_entity_poly.pdbx_strand_id
1 'polypeptide(L)'
;MIAIAGIVLAAIIIAFVLWMLLTRRLREKYAVLWLVIALAVLIAGIFPGLWEALTVALGVQLPSNLLFAAAILLLMGVALHLSWELSGAEEEVRRLAEESAILRAESETLSERVRRLEDRAGEDQGER
;
A
#
# COMPACT_ATOMS: atom_id res chain seq x y z
N MET A 1 26.90 26.97 12.66
CA MET A 1 26.10 26.04 13.47
C MET A 1 24.85 25.56 12.73
N ILE A 2 24.02 26.45 12.18
CA ILE A 2 22.81 26.09 11.41
C ILE A 2 23.13 25.22 10.17
N ALA A 3 24.22 25.53 9.45
CA ALA A 3 24.64 24.74 8.28
C ALA A 3 25.02 23.29 8.63
N ILE A 4 25.70 23.06 9.76
CA ILE A 4 26.10 21.71 10.21
C ILE A 4 24.86 20.92 10.63
N ALA A 5 23.92 21.55 11.33
CA ALA A 5 22.65 20.93 11.70
C ALA A 5 21.82 20.54 10.46
N GLY A 6 21.80 21.39 9.43
CA GLY A 6 21.15 21.08 8.15
C GLY A 6 21.79 19.89 7.44
N ILE A 7 23.12 19.81 7.42
CA ILE A 7 23.86 18.69 6.81
C ILE A 7 23.62 17.38 7.57
N VAL A 8 23.64 17.42 8.92
CA VAL A 8 23.37 16.24 9.75
C VAL A 8 21.93 15.77 9.58
N LEU A 9 20.96 16.68 9.55
CA LEU A 9 19.56 16.35 9.32
C LEU A 9 19.35 15.75 7.92
N ALA A 10 19.97 16.32 6.88
CA ALA A 10 19.95 15.78 5.53
C ALA A 10 20.58 14.37 5.46
N ALA A 11 21.71 14.15 6.13
CA ALA A 11 22.36 12.85 6.20
C ALA A 11 21.50 11.80 6.92
N ILE A 12 20.81 12.18 8.00
CA ILE A 12 19.87 11.30 8.72
C ILE A 12 18.67 10.95 7.85
N ILE A 13 18.09 11.92 7.14
CA ILE A 13 16.97 11.69 6.22
C ILE A 13 17.41 10.76 5.09
N ILE A 14 18.58 11.01 4.48
CA ILE A 14 19.14 10.15 3.42
C ILE A 14 19.39 8.74 3.95
N ALA A 15 20.00 8.60 5.14
CA ALA A 15 20.25 7.31 5.75
C ALA A 15 18.95 6.56 6.08
N PHE A 16 17.93 7.26 6.56
CA PHE A 16 16.61 6.69 6.86
C PHE A 16 15.91 6.22 5.58
N VAL A 17 15.93 7.02 4.53
CA VAL A 17 15.39 6.68 3.21
C VAL A 17 16.13 5.48 2.62
N LEU A 18 17.47 5.47 2.65
CA LEU A 18 18.29 4.36 2.17
C LEU A 18 18.06 3.08 2.98
N TRP A 19 17.92 3.17 4.30
CA TRP A 19 17.60 2.03 5.16
C TRP A 19 16.24 1.44 4.78
N MET A 20 15.21 2.28 4.62
CA MET A 20 13.89 1.84 4.17
C MET A 20 13.95 1.15 2.80
N LEU A 21 14.76 1.68 1.89
CA LEU A 21 14.96 1.13 0.54
C LEU A 21 15.70 -0.23 0.58
N LEU A 22 16.66 -0.38 1.49
CA LEU A 22 17.49 -1.58 1.61
C LEU A 22 16.81 -2.71 2.38
N THR A 23 15.82 -2.41 3.22
CA THR A 23 15.16 -3.41 4.07
C THR A 23 14.26 -4.38 3.28
N ARG A 24 14.07 -4.20 1.95
CA ARG A 24 13.48 -5.17 0.99
C ARG A 24 12.27 -5.97 1.50
N ARG A 25 11.46 -5.41 2.40
CA ARG A 25 10.34 -6.11 3.06
C ARG A 25 8.97 -5.82 2.46
N LEU A 26 8.87 -5.03 1.38
CA LEU A 26 7.61 -4.75 0.70
C LEU A 26 7.63 -5.26 -0.75
N ARG A 27 6.46 -5.76 -1.19
CA ARG A 27 6.15 -6.24 -2.56
C ARG A 27 6.69 -5.24 -3.60
N GLU A 28 7.25 -5.71 -4.72
CA GLU A 28 7.98 -4.93 -5.75
C GLU A 28 7.36 -3.55 -6.09
N LYS A 29 6.03 -3.46 -6.07
CA LYS A 29 5.23 -2.25 -6.33
C LYS A 29 5.53 -1.09 -5.36
N TYR A 30 5.68 -1.38 -4.07
CA TYR A 30 5.90 -0.35 -3.03
C TYR A 30 7.31 0.24 -3.10
N ALA A 31 8.29 -0.58 -3.49
CA ALA A 31 9.67 -0.14 -3.63
C ALA A 31 9.80 0.96 -4.69
N VAL A 32 9.03 0.87 -5.79
CA VAL A 32 9.01 1.88 -6.85
C VAL A 32 8.45 3.21 -6.36
N LEU A 33 7.32 3.20 -5.65
CA LEU A 33 6.73 4.44 -5.12
C LEU A 33 7.65 5.12 -4.11
N TRP A 34 8.25 4.36 -3.19
CA TRP A 34 9.23 4.88 -2.24
C TRP A 34 10.51 5.36 -2.92
N LEU A 35 10.95 4.73 -4.02
CA LEU A 35 12.08 5.20 -4.83
C LEU A 35 11.78 6.54 -5.51
N VAL A 36 10.56 6.73 -6.05
CA VAL A 36 10.13 8.00 -6.64
C VAL A 36 10.07 9.11 -5.59
N ILE A 37 9.53 8.83 -4.40
CA ILE A 37 9.49 9.78 -3.28
C ILE A 37 10.90 10.13 -2.82
N ALA A 38 11.77 9.13 -2.65
CA ALA A 38 13.17 9.32 -2.30
C ALA A 38 13.89 10.21 -3.32
N LEU A 39 13.68 9.95 -4.61
CA LEU A 39 14.27 10.72 -5.70
C LEU A 39 13.72 12.16 -5.73
N ALA A 40 12.42 12.36 -5.53
CA ALA A 40 11.81 13.69 -5.46
C ALA A 40 12.38 14.51 -4.28
N VAL A 41 12.52 13.88 -3.10
CA VAL A 41 13.14 14.51 -1.92
C VAL A 41 14.62 14.79 -2.15
N LEU A 42 15.35 13.89 -2.82
CA LEU A 42 16.76 14.09 -3.16
C LEU A 42 16.96 15.27 -4.10
N ILE A 43 16.16 15.37 -5.17
CA ILE A 43 16.19 16.49 -6.12
C ILE A 43 15.85 17.80 -5.40
N ALA A 44 14.82 17.78 -4.53
CA ALA A 44 14.44 18.91 -3.70
C ALA A 44 15.56 19.36 -2.75
N GLY A 45 16.34 18.43 -2.21
CA GLY A 45 17.44 18.72 -1.27
C GLY A 45 18.74 19.18 -1.95
N ILE A 46 19.04 18.71 -3.16
CA ILE A 46 20.27 19.07 -3.90
C ILE A 46 20.16 20.47 -4.51
N PHE A 47 18.95 20.92 -4.87
CA PHE A 47 18.73 22.21 -5.53
C PHE A 47 17.91 23.19 -4.67
N PRO A 48 18.50 23.83 -3.65
CA PRO A 48 17.82 24.88 -2.90
C PRO A 48 17.41 26.07 -3.80
N GLY A 49 18.18 26.36 -4.86
CA GLY A 49 17.87 27.43 -5.82
C GLY A 49 16.63 27.18 -6.67
N LEU A 50 16.17 25.93 -6.81
CA LEU A 50 14.90 25.60 -7.47
C LEU A 50 13.71 26.14 -6.65
N TRP A 51 13.80 26.09 -5.33
CA TRP A 51 12.77 26.60 -4.43
C TRP A 51 12.73 28.13 -4.42
N GLU A 52 13.89 28.80 -4.52
CA GLU A 52 13.97 30.26 -4.68
C GLU A 52 13.43 30.74 -6.04
N ALA A 53 13.63 29.97 -7.11
CA ALA A 53 13.01 30.27 -8.40
C ALA A 53 11.48 30.08 -8.36
N LEU A 54 11.00 29.03 -7.67
CA LEU A 54 9.57 28.78 -7.48
C LEU A 54 8.90 29.81 -6.57
N THR A 55 9.53 30.31 -5.51
CA THR A 55 8.96 31.38 -4.67
C THR A 55 8.70 32.64 -5.47
N VAL A 56 9.64 33.02 -6.34
CA VAL A 56 9.50 34.19 -7.21
C VAL A 56 8.41 33.96 -8.27
N ALA A 57 8.36 32.76 -8.87
CA ALA A 57 7.36 32.44 -9.91
C ALA A 57 5.93 32.32 -9.35
N LEU A 58 5.76 31.74 -8.17
CA LEU A 58 4.46 31.51 -7.52
C LEU A 58 4.04 32.64 -6.57
N GLY A 59 4.89 33.66 -6.37
CA GLY A 59 4.62 34.80 -5.49
C GLY A 59 4.58 34.46 -4.00
N VAL A 60 5.25 33.37 -3.58
CA VAL A 60 5.25 32.90 -2.18
C VAL A 60 6.41 33.55 -1.42
N GLN A 61 6.11 34.24 -0.31
CA GLN A 61 7.10 35.03 0.43
C GLN A 61 8.22 34.18 1.08
N LEU A 62 7.88 32.99 1.59
CA LEU A 62 8.84 32.10 2.26
C LEU A 62 8.96 30.75 1.51
N PRO A 63 10.19 30.32 1.16
CA PRO A 63 10.45 29.01 0.56
C PRO A 63 9.91 27.84 1.38
N SER A 64 9.86 27.99 2.72
CA SER A 64 9.30 27.00 3.64
C SER A 64 7.83 26.68 3.36
N ASN A 65 7.02 27.65 2.92
CA ASN A 65 5.61 27.42 2.65
C ASN A 65 5.41 26.53 1.41
N LEU A 66 6.27 26.66 0.41
CA LEU A 66 6.27 25.78 -0.77
C LEU A 66 6.69 24.36 -0.40
N LEU A 67 7.69 24.21 0.47
CA LEU A 67 8.10 22.90 0.99
C LEU A 67 6.95 22.23 1.75
N PHE A 68 6.23 22.96 2.60
CA PHE A 68 5.06 22.44 3.30
C PHE A 68 3.93 22.05 2.33
N ALA A 69 3.61 22.91 1.36
CA ALA A 69 2.58 22.61 0.36
C ALA A 69 2.95 21.36 -0.47
N ALA A 70 4.21 21.24 -0.90
CA ALA A 70 4.71 20.09 -1.63
C ALA A 70 4.68 18.82 -0.77
N ALA A 71 5.05 18.90 0.51
CA ALA A 71 4.97 17.77 1.43
C ALA A 71 3.53 17.32 1.67
N ILE A 72 2.58 18.25 1.83
CA ILE A 72 1.15 17.94 1.96
C ILE A 72 0.64 17.28 0.68
N LEU A 73 0.99 17.80 -0.49
CA LEU A 73 0.59 17.22 -1.78
C LEU A 73 1.15 15.81 -1.97
N LEU A 74 2.42 15.60 -1.60
CA LEU A 74 3.06 14.30 -1.63
C LEU A 74 2.38 13.32 -0.67
N LEU A 75 2.13 13.73 0.58
CA LEU A 75 1.41 12.92 1.57
C LEU A 75 0.00 12.59 1.11
N MET A 76 -0.71 13.53 0.50
CA MET A 76 -2.02 13.30 -0.10
C MET A 76 -1.93 12.25 -1.21
N GLY A 77 -0.94 12.35 -2.10
CA GLY A 77 -0.71 11.36 -3.16
C GLY A 77 -0.43 9.97 -2.60
N VAL A 78 0.39 9.86 -1.56
CA VAL A 78 0.66 8.59 -0.84
C VAL A 78 -0.62 8.03 -0.23
N ALA A 79 -1.42 8.87 0.43
CA ALA A 79 -2.67 8.45 1.05
C ALA A 79 -3.68 7.95 0.00
N LEU A 80 -3.81 8.64 -1.14
CA LEU A 80 -4.67 8.23 -2.25
C LEU A 80 -4.21 6.90 -2.86
N HIS A 81 -2.91 6.74 -3.08
CA HIS A 81 -2.34 5.48 -3.57
C HIS A 81 -2.64 4.33 -2.61
N LEU A 82 -2.41 4.53 -1.32
CA LEU A 82 -2.70 3.52 -0.29
C LEU A 82 -4.19 3.19 -0.23
N SER A 83 -5.06 4.19 -0.37
CA SER A 83 -6.51 4.00 -0.41
C SER A 83 -6.95 3.17 -1.62
N TRP A 84 -6.39 3.44 -2.81
CA TRP A 84 -6.67 2.63 -4.01
C TRP A 84 -6.28 1.17 -3.78
N GLU A 85 -5.06 0.92 -3.30
CA GLU A 85 -4.60 -0.44 -3.08
C GLU A 85 -5.41 -1.17 -2.01
N LEU A 86 -5.78 -0.47 -0.93
CA LEU A 86 -6.63 -1.01 0.11
C LEU A 86 -8.00 -1.40 -0.44
N SER A 87 -8.60 -0.55 -1.28
CA SER A 87 -9.88 -0.83 -1.92
C SER A 87 -9.82 -2.08 -2.80
N GLY A 88 -8.74 -2.28 -3.55
CA GLY A 88 -8.55 -3.51 -4.34
C GLY A 88 -8.38 -4.76 -3.47
N ALA A 89 -7.64 -4.64 -2.35
CA ALA A 89 -7.47 -5.74 -1.41
C ALA A 89 -8.79 -6.12 -0.71
N GLU A 90 -9.63 -5.14 -0.37
CA GLU A 90 -10.95 -5.38 0.21
C GLU A 90 -11.87 -6.13 -0.76
N GLU A 91 -11.86 -5.78 -2.05
CA GLU A 91 -12.61 -6.52 -3.09
C GLU A 91 -12.15 -7.97 -3.22
N GLU A 92 -10.84 -8.22 -3.20
CA GLU A 92 -10.31 -9.58 -3.30
C GLU A 92 -10.66 -10.43 -2.07
N VAL A 93 -10.55 -9.86 -0.87
CA VAL A 93 -10.98 -10.52 0.38
C VAL A 93 -12.48 -10.83 0.33
N ARG A 94 -13.30 -9.87 -0.11
CA ARG A 94 -14.75 -10.08 -0.25
C ARG A 94 -15.05 -11.22 -1.23
N ARG A 95 -14.42 -11.22 -2.40
CA ARG A 95 -14.61 -12.28 -3.40
C ARG A 95 -14.21 -13.64 -2.87
N LEU A 96 -13.08 -13.76 -2.17
CA LEU A 96 -12.64 -15.01 -1.56
C LEU A 96 -13.60 -15.50 -0.47
N ALA A 97 -14.19 -14.58 0.30
CA ALA A 97 -15.21 -14.92 1.29
C ALA A 97 -16.49 -15.46 0.61
N GLU A 98 -16.93 -14.82 -0.48
CA GLU A 98 -18.07 -15.28 -1.29
C GLU A 98 -17.81 -16.66 -1.92
N GLU A 99 -16.64 -16.86 -2.55
CA GLU A 99 -16.23 -18.16 -3.09
C GLU A 99 -16.16 -19.24 -1.99
N SER A 100 -15.62 -18.90 -0.80
CA SER A 100 -15.60 -19.84 0.34
C SER A 100 -17.00 -20.19 0.85
N ALA A 101 -17.97 -19.26 0.80
CA ALA A 101 -19.32 -19.52 1.24
C ALA A 101 -20.05 -20.47 0.27
N ILE A 102 -19.91 -20.23 -1.04
CA ILE A 102 -20.49 -21.09 -2.09
C ILE A 102 -19.91 -22.51 -1.98
N LEU A 103 -18.58 -22.64 -1.89
CA LEU A 103 -17.93 -23.95 -1.78
C LEU A 103 -18.38 -24.73 -0.54
N ARG A 104 -18.61 -24.04 0.59
CA ARG A 104 -19.15 -24.68 1.81
C ARG A 104 -20.58 -25.20 1.60
N ALA A 105 -21.44 -24.40 0.97
CA ALA A 105 -22.83 -24.80 0.69
C ALA A 105 -22.91 -25.98 -0.28
N GLU A 106 -22.07 -26.00 -1.32
CA GLU A 106 -21.97 -27.14 -2.24
C GLU A 106 -21.47 -28.40 -1.52
N SER A 107 -20.46 -28.28 -0.66
CA SER A 107 -19.94 -29.39 0.15
C SER A 107 -21.02 -29.97 1.09
N GLU A 108 -21.81 -29.13 1.74
CA GLU A 108 -22.91 -29.56 2.61
C GLU A 108 -24.00 -30.30 1.81
N THR A 109 -24.39 -29.74 0.66
CA THR A 109 -25.36 -30.39 -0.26
C THR A 109 -24.86 -31.75 -0.74
N LEU A 110 -23.58 -31.86 -1.10
CA LEU A 110 -22.99 -33.14 -1.53
C LEU A 110 -22.98 -34.16 -0.39
N SER A 111 -22.64 -33.72 0.81
CA SER A 111 -22.62 -34.56 2.02
C SER A 111 -24.01 -35.10 2.35
N GLU A 112 -25.05 -34.27 2.23
CA GLU A 112 -26.45 -34.71 2.39
C GLU A 112 -26.86 -35.73 1.32
N ARG A 113 -26.47 -35.51 0.06
CA ARG A 113 -26.78 -36.44 -1.03
C ARG A 113 -26.14 -37.81 -0.81
N VAL A 114 -24.88 -37.84 -0.37
CA VAL A 114 -24.18 -39.07 -0.02
C VAL A 114 -24.92 -39.79 1.12
N ARG A 115 -25.25 -39.09 2.20
CA ARG A 115 -26.00 -39.67 3.33
C ARG A 115 -27.34 -40.27 2.89
N ARG A 116 -28.12 -39.57 2.07
CA ARG A 116 -29.41 -40.09 1.55
C ARG A 116 -29.25 -41.35 0.70
N LEU A 117 -28.13 -41.48 -0.03
CA LEU A 117 -27.83 -42.67 -0.82
C LEU A 117 -27.43 -43.85 0.07
N GLU A 118 -26.65 -43.59 1.13
CA GLU A 118 -26.29 -44.59 2.13
C GLU A 118 -27.53 -45.11 2.88
N ASP A 119 -28.43 -44.21 3.29
CA ASP A 119 -29.68 -44.57 3.96
C ASP A 119 -30.54 -45.52 3.08
N ARG A 120 -30.72 -45.18 1.79
CA ARG A 120 -31.47 -46.03 0.83
C ARG A 120 -30.81 -47.39 0.60
N ALA A 121 -29.49 -47.44 0.54
CA ALA A 121 -28.77 -48.71 0.35
C ALA A 121 -28.88 -49.62 1.59
N GLY A 122 -29.02 -49.04 2.78
CA GLY A 122 -29.27 -49.78 4.03
C GLY A 122 -30.68 -50.36 4.12
N GLU A 123 -31.69 -49.61 3.66
CA GLU A 123 -33.08 -50.10 3.60
C GLU A 123 -33.22 -51.32 2.66
N ASP A 124 -32.60 -51.27 1.49
CA ASP A 124 -32.67 -52.32 0.46
C ASP A 124 -31.96 -53.64 0.88
N GLN A 125 -31.06 -53.58 1.87
CA GLN A 125 -30.41 -54.77 2.47
C GLN A 125 -31.19 -55.36 3.65
N GLY A 126 -32.02 -54.58 4.33
CA GLY A 126 -32.84 -55.05 5.45
C GLY A 126 -34.10 -55.83 5.03
N GLU A 127 -34.54 -55.68 3.78
CA GLU A 127 -35.69 -56.41 3.22
C GLU A 127 -35.33 -57.79 2.63
N ARG A 128 -34.05 -58.20 2.63
CA ARG A 128 -33.57 -59.51 2.14
C ARG A 128 -33.14 -60.42 3.27
#